data_AF-A0A3Q9EWP1-F1
#
_entry.id   AF-A0A3Q9EWP1-F1
#
_cell.length_a   1.000
_cell.length_b   1.000
_cell.length_c   1.000
_cell.angle_alpha   90.00
_cell.angle_beta   90.00
_cell.angle_gamma   90.00
#
_symmetry.space_group_name_H-M   'P 1'
#
loop_
_entity.id
_entity.type
_entity.pdbx_description
1 polymer ?
#
loop_
_entity_poly.entity_id
_entity_poly.type
_entity_poly.pdbx_seq_one_letter_code
_entity_poly.pdbx_strand_id
1 'polypeptide(L)'
;MSRPGEHRVVHTLRTPAPAHRLYELVARAELWPAVFEPAVHVRILERGQGTERFQIWASVAGQVKTWTSRRTLDPDALRVTFRQERTQPPIASMGGSWEFRRDGDGTEVVLTHDFAAVDEAALPGLRAALDVNSEKELAALARLAEREFPVEELLFTFEDTLQVPSGDDVYAFIERSDLWPERLPHVGKVTLTEEAADSGSPGVQDMTMETVTADGSTHTTRSIRLCFPGESIVYKQLVPPALLTGHSGAWLFDTNDKDTVTARHTVAIDPTRIEEVLGEGRTVADARTYLRDALGANSRATLSHAAAAAAGPTP
;
A
#
# COMPACT_ATOMS: atom_id res chain seq x y z
N MET A 1 -5.97 33.79 3.25
CA MET A 1 -4.70 34.53 3.36
C MET A 1 -3.70 33.54 3.94
N SER A 2 -2.64 33.22 3.21
CA SER A 2 -1.58 32.33 3.68
C SER A 2 -0.88 32.95 4.88
N ARG A 3 -0.51 32.13 5.88
CA ARG A 3 0.28 32.61 7.02
C ARG A 3 1.69 33.01 6.54
N PRO A 4 2.38 33.96 7.19
CA PRO A 4 3.77 34.26 6.86
C PRO A 4 4.62 32.98 6.88
N GLY A 5 5.39 32.72 5.82
CA GLY A 5 6.21 31.49 5.66
C GLY A 5 5.47 30.27 5.09
N GLU A 6 4.20 30.42 4.69
CA GLU A 6 3.42 29.35 4.05
C GLU A 6 3.51 29.43 2.53
N HIS A 7 4.02 28.36 1.92
CA HIS A 7 4.19 28.19 0.49
C HIS A 7 3.05 27.35 -0.08
N ARG A 8 2.76 27.55 -1.36
CA ARG A 8 1.71 26.83 -2.07
C ARG A 8 2.24 26.28 -3.39
N VAL A 9 1.91 25.03 -3.67
CA VAL A 9 2.14 24.39 -4.95
C VAL A 9 0.84 23.76 -5.43
N VAL A 10 0.60 23.80 -6.74
CA VAL A 10 -0.60 23.25 -7.37
C VAL A 10 -0.18 22.39 -8.55
N HIS A 11 -0.66 21.15 -8.57
CA HIS A 11 -0.54 20.24 -9.69
C HIS A 11 -1.92 19.95 -10.26
N THR A 12 -1.99 19.85 -11.59
CA THR A 12 -3.24 19.59 -12.30
C THR A 12 -3.07 18.47 -13.29
N LEU A 13 -4.07 17.60 -13.40
CA LEU A 13 -4.15 16.57 -14.43
C LEU A 13 -5.54 16.61 -15.08
N ARG A 14 -5.60 16.59 -16.40
CA ARG A 14 -6.85 16.37 -17.15
C ARG A 14 -6.93 14.92 -17.59
N THR A 15 -8.09 14.30 -17.40
CA THR A 15 -8.32 12.89 -17.71
C THR A 15 -9.76 12.70 -18.20
N PRO A 16 -10.03 11.75 -19.13
CA PRO A 16 -11.40 11.39 -19.50
C PRO A 16 -12.15 10.65 -18.39
N ALA A 17 -11.47 10.25 -17.31
CA ALA A 17 -12.11 9.53 -16.21
C ALA A 17 -13.19 10.37 -15.51
N PRO A 18 -14.34 9.76 -15.12
CA PRO A 18 -15.36 10.43 -14.31
C PRO A 18 -14.86 10.89 -12.94
N ALA A 19 -15.24 12.09 -12.53
CA ALA A 19 -14.78 12.73 -11.30
C ALA A 19 -15.06 11.90 -10.02
N HIS A 20 -16.21 11.19 -9.97
CA HIS A 20 -16.56 10.36 -8.82
C HIS A 20 -15.60 9.18 -8.63
N ARG A 21 -15.12 8.53 -9.71
CA ARG A 21 -14.16 7.43 -9.62
C ARG A 21 -12.82 7.88 -9.05
N LEU A 22 -12.35 9.05 -9.51
CA LEU A 22 -11.11 9.67 -9.01
C LEU A 22 -11.25 10.05 -7.54
N TYR A 23 -12.38 10.63 -7.16
CA TYR A 23 -12.70 10.96 -5.77
C TYR A 23 -12.69 9.72 -4.88
N GLU A 24 -13.34 8.63 -5.29
CA GLU A 24 -13.42 7.39 -4.51
C GLU A 24 -12.04 6.78 -4.24
N LEU A 25 -11.14 6.78 -5.23
CA LEU A 25 -9.75 6.31 -5.06
C LEU A 25 -9.01 7.12 -3.99
N VAL A 26 -9.16 8.45 -3.99
CA VAL A 26 -8.56 9.31 -2.96
C VAL A 26 -9.28 9.16 -1.61
N ALA A 27 -10.60 8.99 -1.62
CA ALA A 27 -11.41 8.85 -0.41
C ALA A 27 -11.13 7.55 0.36
N ARG A 28 -10.64 6.48 -0.28
CA ARG A 28 -10.34 5.18 0.37
C ARG A 28 -8.87 5.05 0.73
N ALA A 29 -8.44 5.73 1.81
CA ALA A 29 -7.03 5.77 2.21
C ALA A 29 -6.44 4.41 2.58
N GLU A 30 -7.26 3.49 3.08
CA GLU A 30 -6.86 2.11 3.37
C GLU A 30 -6.37 1.35 2.13
N LEU A 31 -6.75 1.76 0.92
CA LEU A 31 -6.33 1.14 -0.34
C LEU A 31 -5.11 1.81 -0.97
N TRP A 32 -4.69 2.97 -0.47
CA TRP A 32 -3.56 3.73 -1.01
C TRP A 32 -2.29 2.91 -1.16
N PRO A 33 -1.94 1.95 -0.27
CA PRO A 33 -0.76 1.12 -0.47
C PRO A 33 -0.75 0.30 -1.77
N ALA A 34 -1.92 -0.04 -2.34
CA ALA A 34 -2.02 -0.72 -3.63
C ALA A 34 -2.16 0.25 -4.82
N VAL A 35 -2.41 1.54 -4.57
CA VAL A 35 -2.68 2.56 -5.60
C VAL A 35 -1.49 3.50 -5.77
N PHE A 36 -1.03 4.12 -4.68
CA PHE A 36 0.01 5.14 -4.68
C PHE A 36 1.36 4.52 -4.38
N GLU A 37 2.29 4.62 -5.33
CA GLU A 37 3.67 4.12 -5.20
C GLU A 37 4.34 4.52 -3.87
N PRO A 38 4.23 5.76 -3.37
CA PRO A 38 4.90 6.16 -2.12
C PRO A 38 4.26 5.53 -0.88
N ALA A 39 2.95 5.30 -0.86
CA ALA A 39 2.24 4.80 0.31
C ALA A 39 2.58 3.32 0.58
N VAL A 40 3.18 3.04 1.74
CA VAL A 40 3.54 1.69 2.20
C VAL A 40 2.44 1.09 3.06
N HIS A 41 1.89 1.89 3.99
CA HIS A 41 0.82 1.46 4.88
C HIS A 41 -0.03 2.65 5.31
N VAL A 42 -1.32 2.41 5.53
CA VAL A 42 -2.25 3.36 6.14
C VAL A 42 -2.99 2.64 7.26
N ARG A 43 -2.99 3.26 8.44
CA ARG A 43 -3.74 2.82 9.62
C ARG A 43 -4.79 3.86 9.96
N ILE A 44 -6.06 3.50 9.83
CA ILE A 44 -7.16 4.37 10.23
C ILE A 44 -7.21 4.45 11.76
N LEU A 45 -7.18 5.67 12.30
CA LEU A 45 -7.20 5.92 13.75
C LEU A 45 -8.59 6.33 14.23
N GLU A 46 -9.33 7.07 13.40
CA GLU A 46 -10.66 7.59 13.74
C GLU A 46 -11.47 7.83 12.47
N ARG A 47 -12.73 7.40 12.47
CA ARG A 47 -13.72 7.74 11.43
C ARG A 47 -14.85 8.53 12.07
N GLY A 48 -15.11 9.72 11.53
CA GLY A 48 -16.23 10.58 11.87
C GLY A 48 -17.14 10.83 10.67
N GLN A 49 -18.18 11.62 10.85
CA GLN A 49 -19.03 12.04 9.74
C GLN A 49 -18.25 12.98 8.83
N GLY A 50 -17.92 12.52 7.62
CA GLY A 50 -17.15 13.30 6.63
C GLY A 50 -15.72 13.64 7.07
N THR A 51 -15.20 13.02 8.13
CA THR A 51 -13.84 13.27 8.63
C THR A 51 -13.14 11.96 8.95
N GLU A 52 -11.82 11.94 8.75
CA GLU A 52 -11.01 10.76 9.09
C GLU A 52 -9.64 11.20 9.60
N ARG A 53 -9.14 10.52 10.63
CA ARG A 53 -7.75 10.60 11.07
C ARG A 53 -7.07 9.27 10.80
N PHE A 54 -5.90 9.31 10.16
CA PHE A 54 -5.11 8.12 9.86
C PHE A 54 -3.62 8.39 10.04
N GLN A 55 -2.88 7.34 10.36
CA GLN A 55 -1.42 7.34 10.27
C GLN A 55 -1.02 6.70 8.94
N ILE A 56 -0.02 7.28 8.27
CA ILE A 56 0.53 6.76 7.03
C ILE A 56 2.02 6.54 7.17
N TRP A 57 2.51 5.49 6.52
CA TRP A 57 3.91 5.22 6.28
C TRP A 57 4.14 5.31 4.78
N ALA A 58 5.10 6.12 4.35
CA ALA A 58 5.41 6.32 2.95
C ALA A 58 6.91 6.33 2.70
N SER A 59 7.32 5.84 1.52
CA SER A 59 8.68 5.97 1.04
C SER A 59 8.92 7.40 0.53
N VAL A 60 9.84 8.11 1.18
CA VAL A 60 10.24 9.47 0.83
C VAL A 60 11.76 9.48 0.68
N ALA A 61 12.24 9.75 -0.53
CA ALA A 61 13.67 9.74 -0.85
C ALA A 61 14.38 8.42 -0.44
N GLY A 62 13.69 7.28 -0.61
CA GLY A 62 14.23 5.95 -0.32
C GLY A 62 14.13 5.51 1.14
N GLN A 63 13.63 6.36 2.04
CA GLN A 63 13.42 6.02 3.45
C GLN A 63 11.92 5.96 3.78
N VAL A 64 11.52 5.04 4.65
CA VAL A 64 10.15 5.01 5.16
C VAL A 64 10.00 6.09 6.23
N LYS A 65 9.04 7.01 6.02
CA LYS A 65 8.65 8.04 6.99
C LYS A 65 7.20 7.86 7.38
N THR A 66 6.85 8.33 8.58
CA THR A 66 5.48 8.25 9.09
C THR A 66 4.98 9.57 9.67
N TRP A 67 3.68 9.82 9.49
CA TRP A 67 2.98 10.96 10.07
C TRP A 67 1.49 10.65 10.25
N THR A 68 0.83 11.46 11.07
CA THR A 68 -0.63 11.43 11.23
C THR A 68 -1.25 12.54 10.39
N SER A 69 -2.30 12.21 9.66
CA SER A 69 -3.09 13.14 8.85
C SER A 69 -4.55 13.14 9.29
N ARG A 70 -5.17 14.31 9.28
CA ARG A 70 -6.62 14.47 9.36
C ARG A 70 -7.13 14.97 8.03
N ARG A 71 -8.25 14.41 7.57
CA ARG A 71 -8.93 14.81 6.34
C ARG A 71 -10.41 15.05 6.53
N THR A 72 -10.96 15.94 5.71
CA THR A 72 -12.40 16.13 5.53
C THR A 72 -12.77 15.70 4.12
N LEU A 73 -13.77 14.85 4.01
CA LEU A 73 -14.29 14.29 2.78
C LEU A 73 -15.63 14.95 2.46
N ASP A 74 -15.74 15.55 1.28
CA ASP A 74 -16.96 16.16 0.77
C ASP A 74 -17.33 15.46 -0.55
N PRO A 75 -18.18 14.43 -0.50
CA PRO A 75 -18.56 13.67 -1.69
C PRO A 75 -19.49 14.46 -2.62
N ASP A 76 -20.25 15.42 -2.10
CA ASP A 76 -21.15 16.25 -2.91
C ASP A 76 -20.35 17.26 -3.74
N ALA A 77 -19.32 17.87 -3.15
CA ALA A 77 -18.42 18.79 -3.84
C ALA A 77 -17.23 18.11 -4.54
N LEU A 78 -17.10 16.78 -4.40
CA LEU A 78 -15.95 15.98 -4.85
C LEU A 78 -14.62 16.64 -4.45
N ARG A 79 -14.48 16.85 -3.14
CA ARG A 79 -13.32 17.51 -2.53
C ARG A 79 -12.84 16.78 -1.30
N VAL A 80 -11.52 16.66 -1.17
CA VAL A 80 -10.86 16.15 0.03
C VAL A 80 -9.88 17.19 0.52
N THR A 81 -10.02 17.66 1.74
CA THR A 81 -9.00 18.51 2.39
C THR A 81 -8.21 17.67 3.38
N PHE A 82 -6.91 17.94 3.52
CA PHE A 82 -6.07 17.18 4.44
C PHE A 82 -5.05 18.09 5.15
N ARG A 83 -4.62 17.64 6.32
CA ARG A 83 -3.64 18.33 7.17
C ARG A 83 -2.81 17.30 7.92
N GLN A 84 -1.49 17.40 7.83
CA GLN A 84 -0.60 16.66 8.72
C GLN A 84 -0.70 17.25 10.13
N GLU A 85 -1.10 16.45 11.10
CA GLU A 85 -1.23 16.87 12.51
C GLU A 85 0.12 16.84 13.24
N ARG A 86 0.96 15.87 12.89
CA ARG A 86 2.31 15.72 13.42
C ARG A 86 3.28 15.67 12.26
N THR A 87 4.00 16.76 12.04
CA THR A 87 5.08 16.84 11.04
C THR A 87 6.42 16.50 11.71
N GLN A 88 7.43 16.24 10.88
CA GLN A 88 8.82 16.08 11.32
C GLN A 88 9.69 17.09 10.55
N PRO A 89 10.76 17.64 11.16
CA PRO A 89 11.71 18.46 10.43
C PRO A 89 12.18 17.78 9.12
N PRO A 90 12.34 18.54 8.03
CA PRO A 90 12.31 20.00 7.96
C PRO A 90 10.91 20.62 7.79
N ILE A 91 9.82 19.83 7.86
CA ILE A 91 8.45 20.30 7.62
C ILE A 91 7.87 20.94 8.90
N ALA A 92 7.53 22.22 8.85
CA ALA A 92 6.83 22.93 9.93
C ALA A 92 5.30 22.76 9.82
N SER A 93 4.76 22.76 8.60
CA SER A 93 3.36 22.45 8.34
C SER A 93 3.21 21.82 6.95
N MET A 94 2.21 20.96 6.80
CA MET A 94 1.89 20.33 5.51
C MET A 94 0.40 20.01 5.45
N GLY A 95 -0.22 20.26 4.31
CA GLY A 95 -1.56 19.80 3.99
C GLY A 95 -1.97 20.32 2.63
N GLY A 96 -3.27 20.35 2.38
CA GLY A 96 -3.74 20.70 1.05
C GLY A 96 -5.16 20.23 0.76
N SER A 97 -5.44 20.13 -0.53
CA SER A 97 -6.72 19.63 -1.02
C SER A 97 -6.62 18.96 -2.38
N TRP A 98 -7.45 17.94 -2.55
CA TRP A 98 -7.84 17.35 -3.81
C TRP A 98 -9.20 17.91 -4.22
N GLU A 99 -9.31 18.36 -5.46
CA GLU A 99 -10.57 18.80 -6.08
C GLU A 99 -10.72 18.13 -7.43
N PHE A 100 -11.89 17.52 -7.68
CA PHE A 100 -12.19 16.83 -8.94
C PHE A 100 -13.26 17.64 -9.69
N ARG A 101 -12.81 18.50 -10.59
CA ARG A 101 -13.66 19.48 -11.29
C ARG A 101 -14.07 18.92 -12.64
N ARG A 102 -15.37 19.03 -12.97
CA ARG A 102 -15.84 18.65 -14.30
C ARG A 102 -15.17 19.50 -15.38
N ASP A 103 -14.66 18.86 -16.42
CA ASP A 103 -14.06 19.49 -17.59
C ASP A 103 -14.59 18.82 -18.87
N GLY A 104 -15.70 19.35 -19.41
CA GLY A 104 -16.43 18.72 -20.52
C GLY A 104 -16.99 17.35 -20.12
N ASP A 105 -16.57 16.32 -20.86
CA ASP A 105 -16.88 14.90 -20.60
C ASP A 105 -15.86 14.23 -19.65
N GLY A 106 -14.77 14.93 -19.31
CA GLY A 106 -13.73 14.46 -18.40
C GLY A 106 -13.67 15.24 -17.09
N THR A 107 -12.50 15.15 -16.44
CA THR A 107 -12.22 15.75 -15.14
C THR A 107 -10.87 16.46 -15.15
N GLU A 108 -10.82 17.67 -14.59
CA GLU A 108 -9.60 18.32 -14.12
C GLU A 108 -9.40 18.00 -12.64
N VAL A 109 -8.37 17.21 -12.34
CA VAL A 109 -7.92 16.93 -10.97
C VAL A 109 -6.98 18.04 -10.55
N VAL A 110 -7.26 18.69 -9.42
CA VAL A 110 -6.43 19.75 -8.84
C VAL A 110 -5.94 19.31 -7.47
N LEU A 111 -4.63 19.07 -7.37
CA LEU A 111 -3.94 18.78 -6.12
C LEU A 111 -3.19 20.03 -5.66
N THR A 112 -3.69 20.67 -4.61
CA THR A 112 -3.01 21.77 -3.93
C THR A 112 -2.28 21.24 -2.72
N HIS A 113 -1.03 21.67 -2.54
CA HIS A 113 -0.29 21.57 -1.29
C HIS A 113 -0.05 22.97 -0.71
N ASP A 114 -0.24 23.11 0.59
CA ASP A 114 0.17 24.26 1.37
C ASP A 114 1.07 23.79 2.53
N PHE A 115 2.28 24.37 2.61
CA PHE A 115 3.34 23.89 3.48
C PHE A 115 4.27 25.00 3.96
N ALA A 116 4.93 24.78 5.08
CA ALA A 116 5.99 25.63 5.61
C ALA A 116 7.18 24.77 6.04
N ALA A 117 8.38 25.32 5.97
CA ALA A 117 9.59 24.68 6.48
C ALA A 117 10.01 25.28 7.83
N VAL A 118 10.70 24.49 8.65
CA VAL A 118 11.35 24.99 9.87
C VAL A 118 12.54 25.89 9.50
N ASP A 119 13.21 25.56 8.40
CA ASP A 119 14.30 26.33 7.80
C ASP A 119 14.01 26.53 6.30
N GLU A 120 14.04 27.79 5.86
CA GLU A 120 13.85 28.19 4.47
C GLU A 120 14.84 27.49 3.51
N ALA A 121 16.04 27.14 3.99
CA ALA A 121 17.02 26.41 3.20
C ALA A 121 16.52 25.03 2.73
N ALA A 122 15.54 24.44 3.42
CA ALA A 122 14.95 23.15 3.06
C ALA A 122 13.84 23.26 2.01
N LEU A 123 13.32 24.45 1.72
CA LEU A 123 12.18 24.65 0.81
C LEU A 123 12.41 24.13 -0.61
N PRO A 124 13.58 24.34 -1.26
CA PRO A 124 13.80 23.82 -2.61
C PRO A 124 13.69 22.29 -2.65
N GLY A 125 14.25 21.60 -1.65
CA GLY A 125 14.18 20.14 -1.56
C GLY A 125 12.77 19.63 -1.26
N LEU A 126 12.05 20.30 -0.36
CA LEU A 126 10.64 19.98 -0.06
C LEU A 126 9.77 20.15 -1.29
N ARG A 127 9.95 21.24 -2.04
CA ARG A 127 9.20 21.49 -3.27
C ARG A 127 9.48 20.43 -4.33
N ALA A 128 10.74 20.11 -4.59
CA ALA A 128 11.09 19.08 -5.56
C ALA A 128 10.52 17.71 -5.18
N ALA A 129 10.54 17.35 -3.89
CA ALA A 129 9.93 16.11 -3.41
C ALA A 129 8.41 16.10 -3.59
N LEU A 130 7.72 17.21 -3.29
CA LEU A 130 6.29 17.35 -3.52
C LEU A 130 5.92 17.27 -4.99
N ASP A 131 6.71 17.88 -5.87
CA ASP A 131 6.46 17.89 -7.32
C ASP A 131 6.53 16.45 -7.87
N VAL A 132 7.61 15.72 -7.59
CA VAL A 132 7.78 14.32 -7.99
C VAL A 132 6.68 13.41 -7.42
N ASN A 133 6.32 13.59 -6.14
CA ASN A 133 5.30 12.78 -5.50
C ASN A 133 3.90 13.04 -6.09
N SER A 134 3.56 14.31 -6.30
CA SER A 134 2.27 14.75 -6.84
C SER A 134 2.05 14.20 -8.25
N GLU A 135 3.06 14.27 -9.12
CA GLU A 135 2.99 13.72 -10.48
C GLU A 135 2.73 12.21 -10.48
N LYS A 136 3.45 11.47 -9.61
CA LYS A 136 3.25 10.02 -9.47
C LYS A 136 1.86 9.65 -8.97
N GLU A 137 1.35 10.37 -7.97
CA GLU A 137 0.01 10.15 -7.43
C GLU A 137 -1.09 10.44 -8.45
N LEU A 138 -0.99 11.59 -9.15
CA LEU A 138 -1.93 11.95 -10.22
C LEU A 138 -1.92 10.91 -11.35
N ALA A 139 -0.74 10.47 -11.79
CA ALA A 139 -0.62 9.45 -12.81
C ALA A 139 -1.21 8.10 -12.36
N ALA A 140 -1.05 7.73 -11.08
CA ALA A 140 -1.63 6.50 -10.53
C ALA A 140 -3.17 6.53 -10.52
N LEU A 141 -3.77 7.67 -10.17
CA LEU A 141 -5.22 7.86 -10.22
C LEU A 141 -5.75 7.68 -11.65
N ALA A 142 -5.16 8.38 -12.62
CA ALA A 142 -5.60 8.29 -14.00
C ALA A 142 -5.49 6.87 -14.56
N ARG A 143 -4.36 6.16 -14.29
CA ARG A 143 -4.17 4.78 -14.77
C ARG A 143 -5.28 3.82 -14.36
N LEU A 144 -5.87 3.99 -13.17
CA LEU A 144 -7.00 3.16 -12.70
C LEU A 144 -8.35 3.71 -13.15
N ALA A 145 -8.55 5.03 -13.03
CA ALA A 145 -9.85 5.65 -13.26
C ALA A 145 -10.23 5.73 -14.75
N GLU A 146 -9.25 5.73 -15.66
CA GLU A 146 -9.46 5.74 -17.12
C GLU A 146 -9.88 4.38 -17.68
N ARG A 147 -9.90 3.32 -16.86
CA ARG A 147 -10.30 1.99 -17.31
C ARG A 147 -11.81 1.90 -17.46
N GLU A 148 -12.25 1.15 -18.45
CA GLU A 148 -13.68 0.93 -18.72
C GLU A 148 -14.37 0.16 -17.58
N PHE A 149 -13.59 -0.61 -16.81
CA PHE A 149 -14.06 -1.39 -15.68
C PHE A 149 -14.34 -0.53 -14.43
N PRO A 150 -15.31 -0.92 -13.60
CA PRO A 150 -15.49 -0.35 -12.26
C PRO A 150 -14.21 -0.50 -11.41
N VAL A 151 -13.95 0.47 -10.53
CA VAL A 151 -12.73 0.47 -9.69
C VAL A 151 -12.70 -0.75 -8.78
N GLU A 152 -13.83 -1.18 -8.25
CA GLU A 152 -13.99 -2.35 -7.39
C GLU A 152 -13.70 -3.68 -8.08
N GLU A 153 -13.79 -3.74 -9.42
CA GLU A 153 -13.38 -4.90 -10.19
C GLU A 153 -11.84 -4.98 -10.33
N LEU A 154 -11.19 -3.82 -10.38
CA LEU A 154 -9.73 -3.72 -10.55
C LEU A 154 -8.97 -3.68 -9.22
N LEU A 155 -9.57 -3.10 -8.18
CA LEU A 155 -8.96 -2.84 -6.88
C LEU A 155 -9.79 -3.46 -5.77
N PHE A 156 -9.29 -4.55 -5.19
CA PHE A 156 -10.02 -5.34 -4.20
C PHE A 156 -9.10 -6.00 -3.18
N THR A 157 -9.71 -6.39 -2.06
CA THR A 157 -9.05 -7.04 -0.94
C THR A 157 -9.66 -8.42 -0.70
N PHE A 158 -8.83 -9.39 -0.32
CA PHE A 158 -9.27 -10.71 0.14
C PHE A 158 -8.34 -11.24 1.22
N GLU A 159 -8.83 -12.22 1.98
CA GLU A 159 -8.17 -12.74 3.17
C GLU A 159 -8.26 -14.26 3.26
N ASP A 160 -7.26 -14.87 3.89
CA ASP A 160 -7.28 -16.25 4.36
C ASP A 160 -6.91 -16.28 5.84
N THR A 161 -7.76 -16.90 6.67
CA THR A 161 -7.55 -17.01 8.11
C THR A 161 -7.36 -18.46 8.49
N LEU A 162 -6.29 -18.75 9.25
CA LEU A 162 -5.95 -20.08 9.72
C LEU A 162 -5.85 -20.11 11.25
N GLN A 163 -6.23 -21.25 11.81
CA GLN A 163 -5.88 -21.61 13.18
C GLN A 163 -4.43 -22.12 13.21
N VAL A 164 -3.66 -21.66 14.19
CA VAL A 164 -2.25 -21.98 14.37
C VAL A 164 -1.97 -22.35 15.83
N PRO A 165 -0.92 -23.12 16.13
CA PRO A 165 -0.59 -23.47 17.52
C PRO A 165 -0.11 -22.29 18.38
N SER A 166 0.43 -21.26 17.74
CA SER A 166 1.02 -20.09 18.41
C SER A 166 1.20 -18.95 17.40
N GLY A 167 0.43 -17.87 17.54
CA GLY A 167 0.54 -16.68 16.72
C GLY A 167 1.90 -15.99 16.86
N ASP A 168 2.51 -16.02 18.04
CA ASP A 168 3.82 -15.41 18.29
C ASP A 168 4.95 -16.18 17.56
N ASP A 169 4.88 -17.52 17.52
CA ASP A 169 5.85 -18.33 16.76
C ASP A 169 5.66 -18.18 15.24
N VAL A 170 4.41 -18.08 14.78
CA VAL A 170 4.10 -17.80 13.38
C VAL A 170 4.58 -16.39 12.99
N TYR A 171 4.46 -15.40 13.89
CA TYR A 171 5.04 -14.06 13.69
C TYR A 171 6.54 -14.16 13.48
N ALA A 172 7.26 -14.83 14.39
CA ALA A 172 8.72 -14.98 14.31
C ALA A 172 9.15 -15.73 13.03
N PHE A 173 8.36 -16.71 12.58
CA PHE A 173 8.62 -17.41 11.31
C PHE A 173 8.52 -16.47 10.10
N ILE A 174 7.48 -15.63 10.04
CA ILE A 174 7.21 -14.74 8.89
C ILE A 174 8.15 -13.53 8.89
N GLU A 175 8.46 -12.99 10.08
CA GLU A 175 9.38 -11.88 10.27
C GLU A 175 10.80 -12.25 9.83
N ARG A 176 11.26 -13.46 10.16
CA ARG A 176 12.55 -14.03 9.72
C ARG A 176 12.50 -14.58 8.29
N SER A 177 12.15 -13.72 7.34
CA SER A 177 12.07 -14.09 5.92
C SER A 177 13.41 -14.40 5.28
N ASP A 178 14.51 -13.94 5.88
CA ASP A 178 15.87 -14.34 5.51
C ASP A 178 16.08 -15.86 5.56
N LEU A 179 15.33 -16.56 6.42
CA LEU A 179 15.38 -18.02 6.59
C LEU A 179 14.36 -18.77 5.73
N TRP A 180 13.52 -18.07 4.96
CA TRP A 180 12.52 -18.73 4.10
C TRP A 180 13.11 -19.68 3.06
N PRO A 181 14.28 -19.45 2.43
CA PRO A 181 14.87 -20.43 1.51
C PRO A 181 15.13 -21.81 2.14
N GLU A 182 15.30 -21.87 3.46
CA GLU A 182 15.51 -23.11 4.20
C GLU A 182 14.19 -23.73 4.70
N ARG A 183 13.11 -22.93 4.74
CA ARG A 183 11.85 -23.27 5.42
C ARG A 183 10.66 -23.45 4.46
N LEU A 184 10.70 -22.80 3.30
CA LEU A 184 9.62 -22.75 2.32
C LEU A 184 10.11 -23.34 0.98
N PRO A 185 9.57 -24.49 0.54
CA PRO A 185 10.03 -25.18 -0.68
C PRO A 185 9.94 -24.34 -1.97
N HIS A 186 9.03 -23.36 -2.00
CA HIS A 186 8.80 -22.50 -3.16
C HIS A 186 9.69 -21.23 -3.17
N VAL A 187 10.50 -21.00 -2.13
CA VAL A 187 11.38 -19.83 -2.03
C VAL A 187 12.81 -20.24 -2.37
N GLY A 188 13.32 -19.73 -3.50
CA GLY A 188 14.68 -20.02 -3.93
C GLY A 188 15.73 -19.16 -3.22
N LYS A 189 15.43 -17.87 -3.00
CA LYS A 189 16.37 -16.91 -2.41
C LYS A 189 15.64 -15.73 -1.77
N VAL A 190 16.20 -15.22 -0.67
CA VAL A 190 15.82 -13.94 -0.05
C VAL A 190 17.05 -13.09 0.21
N THR A 191 16.97 -11.81 -0.15
CA THR A 191 17.88 -10.75 0.31
C THR A 191 17.07 -9.80 1.18
N LEU A 192 17.51 -9.59 2.42
CA LEU A 192 16.81 -8.78 3.41
C LEU A 192 17.76 -7.72 3.97
N THR A 193 17.33 -6.46 3.97
CA THR A 193 17.95 -5.40 4.78
C THR A 193 16.93 -4.88 5.77
N GLU A 194 17.36 -4.63 7.00
CA GLU A 194 16.45 -4.29 8.11
C GLU A 194 16.95 -3.09 8.92
N GLU A 195 16.02 -2.21 9.25
CA GLU A 195 16.11 -1.24 10.33
C GLU A 195 15.23 -1.74 11.48
N ALA A 196 15.84 -1.97 12.64
CA ALA A 196 15.14 -2.56 13.78
C ALA A 196 14.02 -1.64 14.30
N ALA A 197 12.98 -2.24 14.87
CA ALA A 197 11.93 -1.51 15.57
C ALA A 197 12.51 -0.67 16.72
N ASP A 198 11.93 0.49 16.97
CA ASP A 198 12.25 1.34 18.12
C ASP A 198 11.02 1.56 19.02
N SER A 199 11.15 2.37 20.07
CA SER A 199 10.04 2.69 20.96
C SER A 199 8.93 3.49 20.24
N GLY A 200 8.02 2.77 19.58
CA GLY A 200 6.85 3.33 18.92
C GLY A 200 6.87 3.28 17.39
N SER A 201 7.96 2.81 16.77
CA SER A 201 8.04 2.59 15.32
C SER A 201 8.20 1.11 14.98
N PRO A 202 7.55 0.63 13.89
CA PRO A 202 7.75 -0.74 13.43
C PRO A 202 9.18 -0.94 12.92
N GLY A 203 9.64 -2.19 12.91
CA GLY A 203 10.83 -2.55 12.14
C GLY A 203 10.55 -2.35 10.65
N VAL A 204 11.54 -1.87 9.91
CA VAL A 204 11.42 -1.64 8.46
C VAL A 204 12.32 -2.61 7.73
N GLN A 205 11.76 -3.37 6.81
CA GLN A 205 12.49 -4.36 6.03
C GLN A 205 12.33 -4.09 4.54
N ASP A 206 13.44 -4.15 3.80
CA ASP A 206 13.45 -4.21 2.34
C ASP A 206 13.85 -5.64 1.94
N MET A 207 12.89 -6.34 1.35
CA MET A 207 12.97 -7.76 1.05
C MET A 207 12.87 -7.97 -0.45
N THR A 208 13.90 -8.56 -1.05
CA THR A 208 13.85 -9.13 -2.40
C THR A 208 13.78 -10.63 -2.30
N MET A 209 12.79 -11.25 -2.95
CA MET A 209 12.53 -12.68 -2.90
C MET A 209 12.41 -13.26 -4.30
N GLU A 210 13.06 -14.40 -4.53
CA GLU A 210 12.90 -15.23 -5.73
C GLU A 210 12.01 -16.44 -5.39
N THR A 211 10.87 -16.53 -6.07
CA THR A 211 9.94 -17.67 -5.95
C THR A 211 10.14 -18.60 -7.14
N VAL A 212 10.21 -19.90 -6.86
CA VAL A 212 10.27 -20.95 -7.89
C VAL A 212 8.85 -21.46 -8.14
N THR A 213 8.37 -21.34 -9.37
CA THR A 213 7.05 -21.85 -9.77
C THR A 213 7.11 -23.32 -10.17
N ALA A 214 5.94 -23.96 -10.29
CA ALA A 214 5.84 -25.39 -10.59
C ALA A 214 6.46 -25.80 -11.94
N ASP A 215 6.55 -24.86 -12.89
CA ASP A 215 7.21 -25.04 -14.20
C ASP A 215 8.74 -24.82 -14.14
N GLY A 216 9.30 -24.54 -12.96
CA GLY A 216 10.71 -24.29 -12.74
C GLY A 216 11.17 -22.87 -13.06
N SER A 217 10.28 -21.98 -13.53
CA SER A 217 10.65 -20.57 -13.72
C SER A 217 10.80 -19.84 -12.39
N THR A 218 11.56 -18.75 -12.39
CA THR A 218 11.81 -17.92 -11.21
C THR A 218 11.17 -16.55 -11.37
N HIS A 219 10.48 -16.12 -10.31
CA HIS A 219 9.84 -14.82 -10.24
C HIS A 219 10.46 -14.01 -9.10
N THR A 220 11.05 -12.87 -9.44
CA THR A 220 11.61 -11.94 -8.45
C THR A 220 10.55 -10.91 -8.05
N THR A 221 10.35 -10.76 -6.74
CA THR A 221 9.54 -9.69 -6.16
C THR A 221 10.40 -8.89 -5.18
N ARG A 222 10.12 -7.59 -5.04
CA ARG A 222 10.73 -6.75 -4.00
C ARG A 222 9.63 -6.05 -3.22
N SER A 223 9.75 -6.04 -1.90
CA SER A 223 8.75 -5.49 -0.98
C SER A 223 9.39 -4.68 0.12
N ILE A 224 8.71 -3.60 0.54
CA ILE A 224 8.95 -2.99 1.84
C ILE A 224 7.96 -3.59 2.83
N ARG A 225 8.42 -4.03 3.99
CA ARG A 225 7.62 -4.56 5.09
C ARG A 225 7.77 -3.69 6.33
N LEU A 226 6.68 -3.49 7.06
CA LEU A 226 6.66 -2.88 8.38
C LEU A 226 6.24 -3.95 9.40
N CYS A 227 7.14 -4.26 10.32
CA CYS A 227 6.98 -5.29 11.33
C CYS A 227 6.55 -4.65 12.66
N PHE A 228 5.30 -4.88 13.05
CA PHE A 228 4.73 -4.48 14.34
C PHE A 228 4.77 -5.70 15.28
N PRO A 229 5.70 -5.78 16.24
CA PRO A 229 5.93 -6.97 17.05
C PRO A 229 4.67 -7.54 17.68
N GLY A 230 4.36 -8.80 17.37
CA GLY A 230 3.20 -9.53 17.91
C GLY A 230 1.82 -9.03 17.46
N GLU A 231 1.75 -8.08 16.54
CA GLU A 231 0.51 -7.48 16.03
C GLU A 231 0.33 -7.75 14.52
N SER A 232 1.29 -7.32 13.69
CA SER A 232 1.17 -7.45 12.24
C SER A 232 2.50 -7.28 11.50
N ILE A 233 2.57 -7.84 10.30
CA ILE A 233 3.60 -7.52 9.30
C ILE A 233 2.87 -7.06 8.05
N VAL A 234 2.85 -5.76 7.81
CA VAL A 234 2.25 -5.17 6.60
C VAL A 234 3.31 -4.99 5.54
N TYR A 235 2.96 -5.13 4.27
CA TYR A 235 3.91 -5.00 3.18
C TYR A 235 3.33 -4.34 1.94
N LYS A 236 4.21 -3.74 1.15
CA LYS A 236 3.94 -3.24 -0.19
C LYS A 236 4.97 -3.81 -1.14
N GLN A 237 4.52 -4.41 -2.25
CA GLN A 237 5.42 -4.81 -3.33
C GLN A 237 5.81 -3.58 -4.17
N LEU A 238 7.11 -3.33 -4.27
CA LEU A 238 7.70 -2.36 -5.18
C LEU A 238 7.84 -2.91 -6.60
N VAL A 239 8.00 -4.23 -6.72
CA VAL A 239 7.96 -4.96 -7.99
C VAL A 239 6.85 -6.02 -7.85
N PRO A 240 5.59 -5.68 -8.22
CA PRO A 240 4.49 -6.61 -8.16
C PRO A 240 4.51 -7.60 -9.35
N PRO A 241 3.77 -8.73 -9.27
CA PRO A 241 3.52 -9.62 -10.39
C PRO A 241 2.99 -8.88 -11.63
N ALA A 242 3.32 -9.38 -12.83
CA ALA A 242 3.04 -8.70 -14.11
C ALA A 242 1.56 -8.39 -14.40
N LEU A 243 0.62 -9.06 -13.71
CA LEU A 243 -0.82 -8.84 -13.82
C LEU A 243 -1.31 -7.65 -12.98
N LEU A 244 -0.45 -7.06 -12.14
CA LEU A 244 -0.82 -6.06 -11.15
C LEU A 244 -0.09 -4.74 -11.38
N THR A 245 -0.83 -3.62 -11.33
CA THR A 245 -0.24 -2.29 -11.19
C THR A 245 0.18 -1.98 -9.75
N GLY A 246 -0.33 -2.74 -8.77
CA GLY A 246 0.01 -2.58 -7.37
C GLY A 246 -0.47 -3.74 -6.49
N HIS A 247 0.29 -4.01 -5.44
CA HIS A 247 -0.01 -5.05 -4.47
C HIS A 247 0.51 -4.65 -3.09
N SER A 248 -0.37 -4.69 -2.11
CA SER A 248 -0.02 -4.65 -0.69
C SER A 248 -0.69 -5.80 0.04
N GLY A 249 -0.18 -6.13 1.22
CA GLY A 249 -0.80 -7.14 2.05
C GLY A 249 -0.41 -7.01 3.51
N ALA A 250 -0.94 -7.93 4.30
CA ALA A 250 -0.65 -7.99 5.72
C ALA A 250 -0.72 -9.42 6.23
N TRP A 251 0.18 -9.74 7.16
CA TRP A 251 0.04 -10.85 8.09
C TRP A 251 -0.46 -10.25 9.40
N LEU A 252 -1.61 -10.70 9.88
CA LEU A 252 -2.28 -10.17 11.07
C LEU A 252 -2.33 -11.26 12.13
N PHE A 253 -1.88 -10.93 13.32
CA PHE A 253 -1.83 -11.83 14.46
C PHE A 253 -2.85 -11.35 15.46
N ASP A 254 -3.91 -12.13 15.69
CA ASP A 254 -4.97 -11.70 16.60
C ASP A 254 -4.44 -11.67 18.04
N THR A 255 -4.55 -10.51 18.68
CA THR A 255 -4.06 -10.29 20.04
C THR A 255 -5.02 -10.78 21.11
N ASN A 256 -6.29 -10.99 20.76
CA ASN A 256 -7.32 -11.56 21.63
C ASN A 256 -7.47 -13.06 21.43
N ASP A 257 -7.18 -13.55 20.22
CA ASP A 257 -7.16 -14.97 19.87
C ASP A 257 -5.79 -15.35 19.30
N LYS A 258 -4.87 -15.71 20.20
CA LYS A 258 -3.47 -15.98 19.86
C LYS A 258 -3.25 -17.19 18.96
N ASP A 259 -4.31 -17.95 18.66
CA ASP A 259 -4.29 -19.10 17.77
C ASP A 259 -4.82 -18.74 16.37
N THR A 260 -5.12 -17.46 16.10
CA THR A 260 -5.65 -17.00 14.81
C THR A 260 -4.68 -16.08 14.08
N VAL A 261 -4.35 -16.45 12.83
CA VAL A 261 -3.53 -15.64 11.92
C VAL A 261 -4.24 -15.43 10.60
N THR A 262 -4.25 -14.19 10.10
CA THR A 262 -4.88 -13.81 8.82
C THR A 262 -3.85 -13.27 7.84
N ALA A 263 -3.84 -13.82 6.62
CA ALA A 263 -3.13 -13.26 5.48
C ALA A 263 -4.11 -12.42 4.64
N ARG A 264 -3.82 -11.14 4.46
CA ARG A 264 -4.60 -10.19 3.66
C ARG A 264 -3.82 -9.78 2.42
N HIS A 265 -4.51 -9.68 1.30
CA HIS A 265 -4.00 -9.10 0.06
C HIS A 265 -4.93 -8.00 -0.43
N THR A 266 -4.37 -6.89 -0.87
CA THR A 266 -5.04 -5.83 -1.62
C THR A 266 -4.31 -5.64 -2.94
N VAL A 267 -5.01 -5.86 -4.05
CA VAL A 267 -4.42 -5.89 -5.39
C VAL A 267 -5.09 -4.87 -6.29
N ALA A 268 -4.31 -4.26 -7.19
CA ALA A 268 -4.76 -3.44 -8.29
C ALA A 268 -4.37 -4.13 -9.61
N ILE A 269 -5.35 -4.64 -10.36
CA ILE A 269 -5.16 -5.35 -11.64
C ILE A 269 -4.72 -4.36 -12.72
N ASP A 270 -3.83 -4.80 -13.61
CA ASP A 270 -3.60 -4.19 -14.91
C ASP A 270 -4.41 -4.91 -16.01
N PRO A 271 -5.56 -4.37 -16.45
CA PRO A 271 -6.37 -5.01 -17.49
C PRO A 271 -5.63 -5.21 -18.81
N THR A 272 -4.63 -4.37 -19.10
CA THR A 272 -3.89 -4.41 -20.37
C THR A 272 -2.94 -5.60 -20.47
N ARG A 273 -2.67 -6.27 -19.35
CA ARG A 273 -1.73 -7.39 -19.23
C ARG A 273 -2.46 -8.74 -19.12
N ILE A 274 -3.79 -8.74 -19.06
CA ILE A 274 -4.58 -9.95 -18.80
C ILE A 274 -4.33 -11.01 -19.87
N GLU A 275 -4.51 -10.67 -21.14
CA GLU A 275 -4.36 -11.66 -22.23
C GLU A 275 -2.92 -12.13 -22.39
N GLU A 276 -1.94 -11.25 -22.16
CA GLU A 276 -0.52 -11.61 -22.19
C GLU A 276 -0.17 -12.63 -21.10
N VAL A 277 -0.73 -12.47 -19.89
CA VAL A 277 -0.37 -13.29 -18.73
C VAL A 277 -1.23 -14.55 -18.61
N LEU A 278 -2.53 -14.47 -18.92
CA LEU A 278 -3.50 -15.55 -18.70
C LEU A 278 -3.94 -16.26 -20.00
N GLY A 279 -3.58 -15.70 -21.15
CA GLY A 279 -3.96 -16.20 -22.47
C GLY A 279 -5.08 -15.39 -23.14
N GLU A 280 -5.17 -15.53 -24.46
CA GLU A 280 -6.15 -14.86 -25.32
C GLU A 280 -7.60 -15.05 -24.84
N GLY A 281 -8.41 -13.99 -24.85
CA GLY A 281 -9.83 -14.02 -24.48
C GLY A 281 -10.13 -14.03 -22.98
N ARG A 282 -9.09 -13.93 -22.12
CA ARG A 282 -9.28 -13.86 -20.67
C ARG A 282 -9.78 -12.50 -20.21
N THR A 283 -10.63 -12.52 -19.19
CA THR A 283 -11.35 -11.35 -18.69
C THR A 283 -10.80 -10.84 -17.35
N VAL A 284 -11.26 -9.67 -16.91
CA VAL A 284 -11.00 -9.18 -15.54
C VAL A 284 -11.52 -10.17 -14.49
N ALA A 285 -12.65 -10.83 -14.74
CA ALA A 285 -13.18 -11.85 -13.82
C ALA A 285 -12.27 -13.08 -13.71
N ASP A 286 -11.68 -13.52 -14.83
CA ASP A 286 -10.65 -14.57 -14.84
C ASP A 286 -9.43 -14.15 -14.03
N ALA A 287 -8.95 -12.91 -14.24
CA ALA A 287 -7.81 -12.35 -13.52
C ALA A 287 -8.05 -12.29 -12.00
N ARG A 288 -9.25 -11.87 -11.58
CA ARG A 288 -9.64 -11.86 -10.15
C ARG A 288 -9.61 -13.25 -9.53
N THR A 289 -10.18 -14.23 -10.23
CA THR A 289 -10.20 -15.63 -9.78
C THR A 289 -8.78 -16.18 -9.67
N TYR A 290 -7.98 -16.00 -10.72
CA TYR A 290 -6.58 -16.41 -10.75
C TYR A 290 -5.77 -15.80 -9.61
N LEU A 291 -5.90 -14.48 -9.37
CA LEU A 291 -5.18 -13.79 -8.30
C LEU A 291 -5.60 -14.25 -6.91
N ARG A 292 -6.91 -14.44 -6.68
CA ARG A 292 -7.44 -14.95 -5.41
C ARG A 292 -6.85 -16.33 -5.10
N ASP A 293 -6.84 -17.21 -6.10
CA ASP A 293 -6.38 -18.58 -5.96
C ASP A 293 -4.86 -18.64 -5.79
N ALA A 294 -4.10 -17.98 -6.66
CA ALA A 294 -2.64 -18.02 -6.66
C ALA A 294 -2.03 -17.38 -5.40
N LEU A 295 -2.45 -16.15 -5.05
CA LEU A 295 -1.93 -15.46 -3.87
C LEU A 295 -2.43 -16.10 -2.58
N GLY A 296 -3.70 -16.52 -2.54
CA GLY A 296 -4.25 -17.24 -1.41
C GLY A 296 -3.55 -18.59 -1.17
N ALA A 297 -3.28 -19.37 -2.23
CA ALA A 297 -2.56 -20.63 -2.11
C ALA A 297 -1.13 -20.42 -1.58
N ASN A 298 -0.42 -19.39 -2.07
CA ASN A 298 0.91 -19.04 -1.58
C ASN A 298 0.88 -18.69 -0.08
N SER A 299 0.01 -17.77 0.33
CA SER A 299 -0.10 -17.37 1.74
C SER A 299 -0.52 -18.51 2.66
N ARG A 300 -1.48 -19.34 2.24
CA ARG A 300 -1.89 -20.52 3.02
C ARG A 300 -0.77 -21.55 3.14
N ALA A 301 0.04 -21.75 2.09
CA ALA A 301 1.21 -22.62 2.16
C ALA A 301 2.22 -22.09 3.19
N THR A 302 2.54 -20.79 3.13
CA THR A 302 3.44 -20.14 4.10
C THR A 302 2.93 -20.27 5.53
N LEU A 303 1.64 -20.00 5.79
CA LEU A 303 1.05 -20.17 7.13
C LEU A 303 1.06 -21.62 7.60
N SER A 304 0.82 -22.58 6.70
CA SER A 304 0.85 -24.00 7.06
C SER A 304 2.25 -24.45 7.47
N HIS A 305 3.29 -24.00 6.75
CA HIS A 305 4.68 -24.25 7.13
C HIS A 305 5.06 -23.59 8.45
N ALA A 306 4.63 -22.35 8.67
CA ALA A 306 4.86 -21.64 9.93
C ALA A 306 4.18 -22.33 11.11
N ALA A 307 2.92 -22.75 10.95
CA ALA A 307 2.17 -23.48 11.97
C ALA A 307 2.80 -24.84 12.30
N ALA A 308 3.26 -25.58 11.28
CA ALA A 308 3.97 -26.84 11.47
C ALA A 308 5.30 -26.64 12.22
N ALA A 309 6.04 -25.58 11.92
CA ALA A 309 7.26 -25.24 12.64
C ALA A 309 7.00 -24.87 14.11
N ALA A 310 5.90 -24.15 14.38
CA ALA A 310 5.47 -23.78 15.73
C ALA A 310 5.01 -24.97 16.58
N ALA A 311 4.41 -26.00 15.96
CA ALA A 311 3.97 -27.20 16.68
C ALA A 311 5.13 -28.06 17.25
N GLY A 312 6.36 -27.84 16.79
CA GLY A 312 7.53 -28.68 17.14
C GLY A 312 7.49 -30.08 16.50
N PRO A 313 8.54 -30.90 16.68
CA PRO A 313 8.55 -32.27 16.20
C PRO A 313 7.44 -33.08 16.88
N THR A 314 6.65 -33.82 16.09
CA THR A 314 5.68 -34.79 16.63
C THR A 314 6.45 -35.83 17.45
N PRO A 315 6.04 -36.11 18.71
CA PRO A 315 6.75 -37.04 19.59
C PRO A 315 6.81 -38.47 19.04
#